data_AF-A0A9D8QHX6-F1
#
_entry.id   AF-A0A9D8QHX6-F1
#
_cell.length_a   1.000
_cell.length_b   1.000
_cell.length_c   1.000
_cell.angle_alpha   90.00
_cell.angle_beta   90.00
_cell.angle_gamma   90.00
#
_symmetry.space_group_name_H-M   'P 1'
#
loop_
_entity.id
_entity.type
_entity.pdbx_description
1 polymer ?
#
loop_
_entity_poly.entity_id
_entity_poly.type
_entity_poly.pdbx_seq_one_letter_code
_entity_poly.pdbx_strand_id
1 'polypeptide(L)'
;MIQDANSAIENVRERDRRISESKYWRRNTMRYIDQLLNELEMLNLADRVEVPKPISSAVSRLIDECEVIALAEQPRTTVSETMDVLFEIQDSLMFNQIEDE
;
A
#
# COMPACT_ATOMS: atom_id res chain seq x y z
N MET A 1 14.37 -39.97 5.03
CA MET A 1 14.74 -39.69 3.62
C MET A 1 13.57 -39.23 2.76
N ILE A 2 12.52 -40.04 2.48
CA ILE A 2 11.35 -39.54 1.70
C ILE A 2 10.51 -38.53 2.51
N GLN A 3 10.37 -38.75 3.81
CA GLN A 3 9.59 -37.88 4.69
C GLN A 3 10.22 -36.47 4.84
N ASP A 4 11.54 -36.41 4.92
CA ASP A 4 12.31 -35.14 4.98
C ASP A 4 12.20 -34.36 3.66
N ALA A 5 12.21 -35.06 2.51
CA ALA A 5 12.05 -34.46 1.19
C ALA A 5 10.64 -33.88 1.00
N ASN A 6 9.59 -34.56 1.48
CA ASN A 6 8.22 -34.06 1.42
C ASN A 6 8.04 -32.79 2.27
N SER A 7 8.58 -32.77 3.50
CA SER A 7 8.53 -31.57 4.34
C SER A 7 9.34 -30.41 3.76
N ALA A 8 10.47 -30.67 3.09
CA ALA A 8 11.23 -29.63 2.39
C ALA A 8 10.43 -29.04 1.22
N ILE A 9 9.73 -29.87 0.43
CA ILE A 9 8.88 -29.43 -0.69
C ILE A 9 7.68 -28.61 -0.20
N GLU A 10 7.04 -29.03 0.88
CA GLU A 10 5.90 -28.31 1.48
C GLU A 10 6.32 -26.93 1.99
N ASN A 11 7.47 -26.83 2.65
CA ASN A 11 8.03 -25.56 3.10
C ASN A 11 8.38 -24.61 1.93
N VAL A 12 8.90 -25.13 0.82
CA VAL A 12 9.19 -24.32 -0.37
C VAL A 12 7.89 -23.80 -0.99
N ARG A 13 6.88 -24.67 -1.14
CA ARG A 13 5.56 -24.26 -1.67
C ARG A 13 4.88 -23.20 -0.82
N GLU A 14 4.97 -23.32 0.51
CA GLU A 14 4.37 -22.33 1.41
C GLU A 14 5.10 -20.98 1.35
N ARG A 15 6.43 -20.98 1.18
CA ARG A 15 7.18 -19.74 0.90
C ARG A 15 6.78 -19.12 -0.43
N ASP A 16 6.72 -19.89 -1.50
CA ASP A 16 6.33 -19.39 -2.83
C ASP A 16 4.91 -18.83 -2.84
N ARG A 17 3.99 -19.47 -2.09
CA ARG A 17 2.62 -18.99 -1.90
C ARG A 17 2.61 -17.64 -1.19
N ARG A 18 3.31 -17.52 -0.06
CA ARG A 18 3.41 -16.26 0.70
C ARG A 18 4.03 -15.13 -0.13
N ILE A 19 5.09 -15.42 -0.90
CA ILE A 19 5.72 -14.45 -1.79
C ILE A 19 4.74 -14.00 -2.88
N SER A 20 4.00 -14.95 -3.47
CA SER A 20 3.01 -14.64 -4.51
C SER A 20 1.86 -13.80 -3.95
N GLU A 21 1.30 -14.17 -2.79
CA GLU A 21 0.24 -13.43 -2.12
C GLU A 21 0.68 -12.01 -1.76
N SER A 22 1.89 -11.84 -1.22
CA SER A 22 2.48 -10.52 -0.95
C SER A 22 2.63 -9.67 -2.22
N LYS A 23 3.14 -10.27 -3.32
CA LYS A 23 3.26 -9.60 -4.62
C LYS A 23 1.90 -9.16 -5.17
N TYR A 24 0.89 -10.03 -5.09
CA TYR A 24 -0.46 -9.71 -5.56
C TYR A 24 -1.12 -8.62 -4.73
N TRP A 25 -1.03 -8.71 -3.40
CA TRP A 25 -1.52 -7.69 -2.49
C TRP A 25 -0.92 -6.34 -2.82
N ARG A 26 0.41 -6.25 -2.87
CA ARG A 26 1.14 -5.01 -3.19
C ARG A 26 0.75 -4.43 -4.55
N ARG A 27 0.63 -5.25 -5.59
CA ARG A 27 0.22 -4.75 -6.92
C ARG A 27 -1.19 -4.19 -6.91
N ASN A 28 -2.10 -4.78 -6.14
CA ASN A 28 -3.46 -4.28 -6.00
C ASN A 28 -3.49 -2.99 -5.17
N THR A 29 -2.71 -2.92 -4.09
CA THR A 29 -2.55 -1.72 -3.27
C THR A 29 -1.99 -0.55 -4.09
N MET A 30 -0.95 -0.79 -4.90
CA MET A 30 -0.36 0.21 -5.80
C MET A 30 -1.40 0.79 -6.77
N ARG A 31 -2.17 -0.09 -7.44
CA ARG A 31 -3.24 0.35 -8.36
C ARG A 31 -4.32 1.17 -7.65
N TYR A 32 -4.62 0.82 -6.40
CA TYR A 32 -5.61 1.56 -5.63
C TYR A 32 -5.10 2.94 -5.22
N ILE A 33 -3.83 3.05 -4.85
CA ILE A 33 -3.16 4.34 -4.60
C ILE A 33 -3.18 5.21 -5.86
N ASP A 34 -2.82 4.66 -7.02
CA ASP A 34 -2.85 5.38 -8.30
C ASP A 34 -4.24 5.95 -8.61
N GLN A 35 -5.31 5.19 -8.32
CA GLN A 35 -6.69 5.64 -8.49
C GLN A 35 -7.04 6.81 -7.57
N LEU A 36 -6.67 6.72 -6.28
CA LEU A 36 -6.92 7.79 -5.31
C LEU A 36 -6.13 9.06 -5.65
N LEU A 37 -4.87 8.91 -6.08
CA LEU A 37 -4.04 10.02 -6.54
C LEU A 37 -4.68 10.73 -7.74
N ASN A 38 -5.18 9.98 -8.72
CA ASN A 38 -5.86 10.56 -9.88
C ASN A 38 -7.16 11.30 -9.47
N GLU A 39 -7.95 10.77 -8.53
CA GLU A 39 -9.12 11.47 -8.00
C GLU A 39 -8.74 12.77 -7.27
N LEU A 40 -7.70 12.73 -6.44
CA LEU A 40 -7.18 13.91 -5.74
C LEU A 40 -6.60 14.94 -6.70
N GLU A 41 -5.91 14.51 -7.75
CA GLU A 41 -5.38 15.41 -8.78
C GLU A 41 -6.52 16.12 -9.53
N MET A 42 -7.61 15.41 -9.87
CA MET A 42 -8.80 16.03 -10.46
C MET A 42 -9.46 17.05 -9.52
N LEU A 43 -9.46 16.80 -8.21
CA LEU A 43 -9.93 17.76 -7.22
C LEU A 43 -9.01 18.98 -7.13
N ASN A 44 -7.70 18.76 -7.12
CA ASN A 44 -6.69 19.81 -7.08
C ASN A 44 -6.79 20.71 -8.32
N LEU A 45 -6.93 20.13 -9.51
CA LEU A 45 -7.15 20.86 -10.78
C LEU A 45 -8.46 21.67 -10.80
N ALA A 46 -9.45 21.27 -10.00
CA ALA A 46 -10.71 21.99 -9.83
C ALA A 46 -10.66 23.02 -8.68
N ASP A 47 -9.46 23.37 -8.19
CA ASP A 47 -9.21 24.26 -7.05
C ASP A 47 -9.94 23.82 -5.76
N ARG A 48 -10.21 22.51 -5.61
CA ARG A 48 -10.79 21.95 -4.38
C ARG A 48 -9.69 21.68 -3.39
N VAL A 49 -9.78 22.34 -2.24
CA VAL A 49 -8.85 22.14 -1.12
C VAL A 49 -9.29 20.98 -0.22
N GLU A 50 -10.59 20.79 -0.05
CA GLU A 50 -11.15 19.79 0.87
C GLU A 50 -11.18 18.38 0.27
N VAL A 51 -10.80 17.40 1.07
CA VAL A 51 -10.80 15.98 0.71
C VAL A 51 -12.17 15.37 0.98
N PRO A 52 -12.80 14.71 -0.01
CA PRO A 52 -14.01 13.94 0.21
C PRO A 52 -13.82 12.84 1.27
N LYS A 53 -14.81 12.69 2.16
CA LYS A 53 -14.81 11.66 3.22
C LYS A 53 -14.48 10.24 2.74
N PRO A 54 -14.97 9.76 1.58
CA PRO A 54 -14.60 8.43 1.08
C PRO A 54 -13.10 8.29 0.85
N ILE A 55 -12.46 9.30 0.25
CA ILE A 55 -11.01 9.30 -0.02
C ILE A 55 -10.24 9.38 1.31
N SER A 56 -10.63 10.27 2.21
CA SER A 56 -10.00 10.37 3.54
C SER A 56 -10.06 9.04 4.31
N SER A 57 -11.19 8.33 4.24
CA SER A 57 -11.37 7.03 4.90
C SER A 57 -10.51 5.94 4.24
N ALA A 58 -10.41 5.95 2.91
CA ALA A 58 -9.56 5.04 2.16
C ALA A 58 -8.08 5.21 2.50
N VAL A 59 -7.60 6.45 2.59
CA VAL A 59 -6.21 6.77 2.96
C VAL A 59 -5.90 6.32 4.38
N SER A 60 -6.79 6.57 5.35
CA SER A 60 -6.60 6.09 6.73
C SER A 60 -6.50 4.56 6.78
N ARG A 61 -7.34 3.86 6.02
CA ARG A 61 -7.26 2.39 5.91
C ARG A 61 -5.94 1.92 5.30
N LEU A 62 -5.42 2.61 4.28
CA LEU A 62 -4.14 2.27 3.67
C LEU A 62 -2.97 2.45 4.64
N ILE A 63 -3.01 3.46 5.50
CA ILE A 63 -2.00 3.67 6.54
C ILE A 63 -2.00 2.50 7.53
N ASP A 64 -3.19 2.06 7.95
CA ASP A 64 -3.34 0.91 8.85
C ASP A 64 -2.84 -0.38 8.18
N GLU A 65 -3.24 -0.63 6.92
CA GLU A 65 -2.88 -1.84 6.18
C GLU A 65 -1.40 -1.91 5.81
N CYS A 66 -0.75 -0.76 5.59
CA CYS A 66 0.68 -0.66 5.28
C CYS A 66 1.54 -0.43 6.53
N GLU A 67 0.93 -0.37 7.72
CA GLU A 67 1.59 -0.17 9.02
C GLU A 67 2.46 1.09 9.10
N VAL A 68 2.09 2.17 8.40
CA VAL A 68 2.89 3.41 8.34
C VAL A 68 2.56 4.35 9.51
N ILE A 69 3.02 3.99 10.70
CA ILE A 69 2.69 4.67 11.97
C ILE A 69 2.97 6.18 11.92
N ALA A 70 4.08 6.59 11.28
CA ALA A 70 4.45 8.00 11.15
C ALA A 70 3.41 8.85 10.42
N LEU A 71 2.60 8.25 9.54
CA LEU A 71 1.56 8.91 8.76
C LEU A 71 0.19 8.92 9.48
N ALA A 72 -0.01 8.06 10.48
CA ALA A 72 -1.28 7.97 11.20
C ALA A 72 -1.59 9.24 12.01
N GLU A 73 -0.55 9.91 12.52
CA GLU A 73 -0.66 11.11 13.36
C GLU A 73 -0.64 12.43 12.57
N GLN A 74 -0.33 12.38 11.27
CA GLN A 74 -0.24 13.57 10.44
C GLN A 74 -1.62 14.13 10.08
N PRO A 75 -1.86 15.44 10.28
CA PRO A 75 -3.10 16.07 9.85
C PRO A 75 -3.20 16.07 8.33
N ARG A 76 -4.26 15.47 7.80
CA ARG A 76 -4.60 15.45 6.36
C ARG A 76 -5.84 16.31 6.14
N THR A 77 -5.65 17.62 6.12
CA THR A 77 -6.76 18.58 6.00
C THR A 77 -7.01 19.00 4.56
N THR A 78 -6.00 18.87 3.70
CA THR A 78 -6.06 19.29 2.31
C THR A 78 -5.80 18.15 1.32
N VAL A 79 -6.24 18.38 0.08
CA VAL A 79 -5.94 17.50 -1.06
C VAL A 79 -4.44 17.31 -1.24
N SER A 80 -3.64 18.37 -1.17
CA SER A 80 -2.18 18.29 -1.30
C SER A 80 -1.54 17.42 -0.22
N GLU A 81 -1.87 17.67 1.05
CA GLU A 81 -1.35 16.87 2.18
C GLU A 81 -1.74 15.39 2.04
N THR A 82 -2.93 15.11 1.50
CA THR A 82 -3.40 13.74 1.30
C THR A 82 -2.66 13.05 0.14
N MET A 83 -2.31 13.79 -0.92
CA MET A 83 -1.47 13.29 -1.99
C MET A 83 -0.06 12.98 -1.49
N ASP A 84 0.54 13.85 -0.68
CA ASP A 84 1.87 13.64 -0.10
C ASP A 84 1.92 12.34 0.72
N VAL A 85 0.90 12.09 1.56
CA VAL A 85 0.76 10.85 2.31
C VAL A 85 0.67 9.63 1.39
N LEU A 86 -0.10 9.70 0.30
CA LEU A 86 -0.21 8.59 -0.65
C LEU A 86 1.13 8.29 -1.34
N PHE A 87 1.93 9.32 -1.65
CA PHE A 87 3.29 9.14 -2.17
C PHE A 87 4.21 8.47 -1.14
N GLU A 88 4.12 8.84 0.15
CA GLU A 88 4.92 8.18 1.19
C GLU A 88 4.54 6.69 1.37
N ILE A 89 3.25 6.37 1.32
CA ILE A 89 2.79 4.96 1.37
C ILE A 89 3.32 4.19 0.15
N GLN A 90 3.25 4.81 -1.04
CA GLN A 90 3.76 4.23 -2.28
C GLN A 90 5.27 3.97 -2.20
N ASP A 91 6.04 4.91 -1.68
CA ASP A 91 7.48 4.78 -1.47
C ASP A 91 7.78 3.64 -0.49
N SER A 92 7.06 3.56 0.63
CA SER A 92 7.19 2.45 1.60
C SER A 92 6.97 1.08 0.93
N LEU A 93 5.96 0.97 0.07
CA LEU A 93 5.68 -0.24 -0.71
C LEU A 93 6.76 -0.55 -1.77
N MET A 94 7.48 0.46 -2.26
CA MET A 94 8.63 0.26 -3.15
C MET A 94 9.88 -0.20 -2.39
N PHE A 95 10.20 0.40 -1.24
CA PHE A 95 11.41 0.06 -0.47
C PHE A 95 11.36 -1.35 0.12
N ASN A 96 10.17 -1.85 0.50
CA ASN A 96 9.97 -3.24 0.91
C ASN A 96 10.30 -4.27 -0.19
N GLN A 97 10.64 -3.87 -1.42
CA GLN A 97 11.10 -4.78 -2.48
C GLN A 97 12.59 -5.17 -2.35
N ILE A 98 13.42 -4.33 -1.72
CA ILE A 98 14.89 -4.49 -1.77
C ILE A 98 15.38 -5.53 -0.76
N GLU A 99 14.60 -5.84 0.28
CA GLU A 99 14.96 -6.85 1.30
C GLU A 99 14.58 -8.29 0.91
N ASP A 100 13.82 -8.48 -0.18
CA ASP A 100 13.27 -9.78 -0.62
C ASP A 100 14.06 -10.44 -1.79
N GLU A 101 15.22 -9.89 -2.20
CA GLU A 101 16.15 -10.49 -3.21
C GLU A 101 17.35 -11.22 -2.59
#